data_AF-A0A6J5XX84-F1
#
_entry.id   AF-A0A6J5XX84-F1
#
_cell.length_a   1.000
_cell.length_b   1.000
_cell.length_c   1.000
_cell.angle_alpha   90.00
_cell.angle_beta   90.00
_cell.angle_gamma   90.00
#
_symmetry.space_group_name_H-M   'P 1'
#
loop_
_entity.id
_entity.type
_entity.pdbx_description
1 polymer ?
#
loop_
_entity_poly.entity_id
_entity_poly.type
_entity_poly.pdbx_seq_one_letter_code
_entity_poly.pdbx_strand_id
1 'polypeptide(L)'
;MFNNKTTLAETIEATRQFDEENVLSITRYGLVFKACYADGMVLSVRRFPDGALNENLFRKEAEEEAASFSSSGAPSPTNPSTNFQKLNKHK
;
A
#
# COMPACT_ATOMS: atom_id res chain seq x y z
N MET A 1 2.06 1.29 -13.57
CA MET A 1 2.27 2.57 -12.88
C MET A 1 0.89 3.21 -12.73
N PHE A 2 0.45 3.47 -11.50
CA PHE A 2 -0.86 4.08 -11.19
C PHE A 2 -0.83 5.57 -11.57
N ASN A 3 -0.94 5.87 -12.87
CA ASN A 3 -0.87 7.26 -13.35
C ASN A 3 -2.25 7.90 -13.52
N ASN A 4 -3.32 7.12 -13.37
CA ASN A 4 -4.69 7.61 -13.41
C ASN A 4 -5.20 7.79 -11.98
N LYS A 5 -5.79 8.96 -11.68
CA LYS A 5 -6.43 9.20 -10.39
C LYS A 5 -7.66 8.30 -10.28
N THR A 6 -7.57 7.23 -9.51
CA THR A 6 -8.73 6.38 -9.19
C THR A 6 -9.70 7.17 -8.32
N THR A 7 -10.91 7.42 -8.84
CA THR A 7 -11.96 8.15 -8.13
C THR A 7 -12.85 7.19 -7.34
N LEU A 8 -13.57 7.73 -6.36
CA LEU A 8 -14.58 6.95 -5.63
C LEU A 8 -15.67 6.41 -6.57
N ALA A 9 -16.14 7.23 -7.51
CA ALA A 9 -17.18 6.83 -8.48
C ALA A 9 -16.73 5.63 -9.32
N GLU A 10 -15.50 5.67 -9.85
CA GLU A 10 -14.91 4.55 -10.59
C GLU A 10 -14.77 3.30 -9.71
N THR A 11 -14.40 3.47 -8.45
CA THR A 11 -14.29 2.34 -7.51
C THR A 11 -15.65 1.69 -7.25
N ILE A 12 -16.71 2.50 -7.10
CA ILE A 12 -18.08 2.01 -6.94
C ILE A 12 -18.51 1.25 -8.20
N GLU A 13 -18.24 1.79 -9.39
CA GLU A 13 -18.57 1.11 -10.65
C GLU A 13 -17.78 -0.19 -10.81
N ALA A 14 -16.47 -0.17 -10.56
CA ALA A 14 -15.58 -1.32 -10.67
C ALA A 14 -15.93 -2.46 -9.70
N THR A 15 -16.60 -2.15 -8.59
CA THR A 15 -17.12 -3.13 -7.61
C THR A 15 -18.60 -3.47 -7.82
N ARG A 16 -19.22 -2.95 -8.89
CA ARG A 16 -20.67 -3.08 -9.16
C ARG A 16 -21.54 -2.63 -7.98
N GLN A 17 -21.24 -1.45 -7.44
CA GLN A 17 -21.90 -0.90 -6.26
C GLN A 17 -21.68 -1.72 -4.99
N PHE A 18 -20.48 -2.28 -4.82
CA PHE A 18 -20.14 -3.19 -3.72
C PHE A 18 -21.05 -4.42 -3.67
N ASP A 19 -21.27 -5.05 -4.83
CA ASP A 19 -22.06 -6.28 -4.95
C ASP A 19 -21.45 -7.43 -4.13
N GLU A 20 -22.31 -8.26 -3.53
CA GLU A 20 -21.90 -9.43 -2.75
C GLU A 20 -21.12 -10.45 -3.60
N GLU A 21 -21.39 -10.54 -4.90
CA GLU A 21 -20.62 -11.37 -5.85
C GLU A 21 -19.15 -10.98 -5.94
N ASN A 22 -18.83 -9.71 -5.65
CA ASN A 22 -17.46 -9.21 -5.66
C ASN A 22 -16.77 -9.35 -4.30
N VAL A 23 -17.42 -9.90 -3.27
CA VAL A 23 -16.80 -10.10 -1.96
C VAL A 23 -15.70 -11.17 -2.06
N LEU A 24 -14.48 -10.75 -1.77
CA LEU A 24 -13.31 -11.62 -1.65
C LEU A 24 -13.16 -12.16 -0.23
N SER A 25 -13.48 -11.35 0.79
CA SER A 25 -13.42 -11.79 2.18
C SER A 25 -14.29 -10.94 3.10
N ILE A 26 -14.75 -11.58 4.18
CA ILE A 26 -15.50 -10.95 5.27
C ILE A 26 -14.65 -11.05 6.53
N THR A 27 -14.36 -9.92 7.16
CA THR A 27 -13.58 -9.88 8.39
C THR A 27 -14.26 -8.97 9.41
N ARG A 28 -13.84 -9.08 10.69
CA ARG A 28 -14.29 -8.14 11.74
C ARG A 28 -13.93 -6.67 11.46
N TYR A 29 -12.99 -6.43 10.54
CA TYR A 29 -12.51 -5.10 10.17
C TYR A 29 -13.14 -4.56 8.89
N GLY A 30 -14.16 -5.25 8.36
CA GLY A 30 -14.85 -4.86 7.14
C GLY A 30 -14.78 -5.92 6.05
N LEU A 31 -15.36 -5.55 4.92
CA LEU A 31 -15.50 -6.37 3.72
C LEU A 31 -14.40 -6.00 2.72
N VAL A 32 -13.84 -6.99 2.04
CA VAL A 32 -12.90 -6.78 0.94
C VAL A 32 -13.58 -7.21 -0.35
N PHE A 33 -13.60 -6.31 -1.32
CA PHE A 33 -14.22 -6.50 -2.63
C PHE A 33 -13.17 -6.55 -3.73
N LYS A 34 -13.48 -7.28 -4.79
CA LYS A 34 -12.79 -7.23 -6.08
C LYS A 34 -13.31 -6.03 -6.87
N ALA A 35 -12.41 -5.16 -7.29
CA ALA A 35 -12.71 -4.06 -8.20
C ALA A 35 -12.06 -4.31 -9.56
N CYS A 36 -12.86 -4.40 -10.62
CA CYS A 36 -12.39 -4.54 -12.00
C CYS A 36 -12.61 -3.23 -12.76
N TYR A 37 -11.53 -2.50 -13.01
CA TYR A 37 -11.56 -1.23 -13.74
C TYR A 37 -11.60 -1.46 -15.25
N ALA A 38 -12.14 -0.47 -15.98
CA ALA A 38 -12.32 -0.53 -17.42
C ALA A 38 -11.00 -0.65 -18.21
N ASP A 39 -9.89 -0.21 -17.62
CA ASP A 39 -8.55 -0.33 -18.18
C ASP A 39 -7.91 -1.73 -17.97
N GLY A 40 -8.67 -2.66 -17.38
CA GLY A 40 -8.20 -4.02 -17.07
C GLY A 40 -7.46 -4.13 -15.75
N MET A 41 -7.29 -3.04 -15.00
CA MET A 41 -6.72 -3.08 -13.65
C MET A 41 -7.67 -3.80 -12.70
N VAL A 42 -7.12 -4.64 -11.81
CA VAL A 42 -7.87 -5.33 -10.77
C VAL A 42 -7.28 -4.97 -9.41
N LEU A 43 -8.11 -4.42 -8.52
CA LEU A 43 -7.72 -4.06 -7.16
C LEU A 43 -8.55 -4.81 -6.12
N SER A 44 -7.97 -4.97 -4.93
CA SER A 44 -8.72 -5.32 -3.72
C SER A 44 -9.10 -4.03 -2.99
N VAL A 45 -10.40 -3.81 -2.76
CA VAL A 45 -10.92 -2.61 -2.10
C VAL A 45 -11.55 -3.02 -0.78
N ARG A 46 -11.06 -2.46 0.33
CA ARG A 46 -11.64 -2.69 1.66
C ARG A 46 -12.64 -1.59 1.98
N ARG A 47 -13.86 -1.97 2.36
CA ARG A 47 -14.88 -1.06 2.89
C ARG A 47 -14.99 -1.26 4.40
N PHE A 48 -14.72 -0.20 5.14
CA PHE A 48 -14.94 -0.15 6.59
C PHE A 48 -16.42 0.10 6.91
N PRO A 49 -16.92 -0.38 8.06
CA PRO A 49 -18.24 0.00 8.56
C PRO A 49 -18.36 1.51 8.77
N ASP A 50 -19.55 2.08 8.57
CA ASP A 50 -19.78 3.50 8.80
C ASP A 50 -19.48 3.86 10.27
N GLY A 51 -18.73 4.94 10.47
CA GLY A 51 -18.33 5.41 11.80
C GLY A 51 -17.24 4.58 12.48
N ALA A 52 -16.60 3.63 11.79
CA ALA A 52 -15.60 2.75 12.38
C ALA A 52 -14.33 3.46 12.86
N LEU A 53 -13.94 4.58 12.23
CA LEU A 53 -12.69 5.27 12.53
C LEU A 53 -12.86 6.80 12.49
N ASN A 54 -12.20 7.48 13.43
CA ASN A 54 -12.00 8.91 13.38
C ASN A 54 -11.07 9.24 12.19
N GLU A 55 -11.41 10.26 11.40
CA GLU A 55 -10.66 10.63 10.19
C GLU A 55 -9.16 10.86 10.45
N ASN A 56 -8.80 11.51 11.55
CA ASN A 56 -7.40 11.79 11.88
C ASN A 56 -6.64 10.51 12.28
N LEU A 57 -7.32 9.57 12.94
CA LEU A 57 -6.75 8.27 13.29
C LEU A 57 -6.58 7.40 12.04
N PHE A 58 -7.62 7.35 11.21
CA PHE A 58 -7.60 6.62 9.94
C PHE A 58 -6.45 7.08 9.04
N ARG A 59 -6.27 8.40 8.88
CA ARG A 59 -5.19 8.95 8.05
C ARG A 59 -3.83 8.50 8.55
N LYS A 60 -3.59 8.60 9.86
CA LYS A 60 -2.33 8.21 10.47
C LYS A 60 -2.03 6.72 10.25
N GLU A 61 -3.00 5.85 10.54
CA GLU A 61 -2.83 4.41 10.37
C GLU A 61 -2.63 4.02 8.90
N ALA A 62 -3.39 4.62 7.98
CA ALA A 62 -3.26 4.36 6.55
C ALA A 62 -1.89 4.79 6.00
N GLU A 63 -1.36 5.93 6.47
CA GLU A 63 -0.02 6.40 6.11
C GLU A 63 1.07 5.51 6.69
N GLU A 64 0.94 5.06 7.94
CA GLU A 64 1.89 4.12 8.56
C GLU A 64 1.89 2.76 7.84
N GLU A 65 0.72 2.22 7.50
CA GLU A 65 0.57 0.97 6.75
C GLU A 65 1.21 1.13 5.36
N ALA A 66 0.90 2.19 4.62
CA ALA A 66 1.49 2.46 3.31
C ALA A 66 3.02 2.64 3.39
N ALA A 67 3.52 3.33 4.42
CA ALA A 67 4.95 3.52 4.63
C ALA A 67 5.67 2.20 4.92
N SER A 68 5.05 1.29 5.67
CA SER A 68 5.64 -0.01 5.99
C SER A 68 5.93 -0.85 4.74
N PHE A 69 5.03 -0.82 3.74
CA PHE A 69 5.24 -1.49 2.44
C PHE A 69 6.40 -0.87 1.65
N SER A 70 6.59 0.45 1.76
CA SER A 70 7.68 1.18 1.08
C SER A 70 9.06 0.94 1.68
N SER A 71 9.15 0.59 2.98
CA SER A 71 10.40 0.32 3.68
C SER A 71 11.03 -1.05 3.40
N SER A 72 10.38 -1.91 2.62
CA SER A 72 10.97 -3.16 2.12
C SER A 72 11.95 -2.96 0.94
N GLY A 73 12.39 -1.72 0.72
CA GLY A 73 13.43 -1.36 -0.23
C GLY A 73 14.72 -2.17 -0.03
N ALA A 74 15.18 -2.75 -1.13
CA ALA A 74 16.35 -3.63 -1.29
C ALA A 74 17.59 -3.25 -0.45
N PRO A 75 18.42 -4.24 -0.05
CA PRO A 75 19.71 -3.95 0.57
C PRO A 75 20.52 -3.01 -0.31
N SER A 76 20.96 -1.89 0.25
CA SER A 76 21.83 -0.93 -0.42
C SER A 76 23.13 -1.62 -0.85
N PRO A 77 23.69 -1.31 -2.03
CA PRO A 77 25.02 -1.76 -2.38
C PRO A 77 26.00 -1.09 -1.41
N THR A 78 26.62 -1.89 -0.56
CA THR A 78 27.72 -1.48 0.31
C THR A 78 28.80 -0.80 -0.54
N ASN A 79 29.00 0.51 -0.33
CA ASN A 79 30.15 1.24 -0.87
C ASN A 79 31.44 0.71 -0.21
N PRO A 80 32.39 0.09 -0.93
CA PRO A 80 33.71 -0.21 -0.39
C PRO A 80 34.60 1.02 -0.57
N SER A 81 34.33 2.06 0.19
CA SER A 81 35.22 3.22 0.30
C SER A 81 35.53 3.45 1.76
N THR A 82 36.37 2.60 2.34
CA THR A 82 37.11 2.97 3.55
C THR A 82 38.37 2.11 3.73
N ASN A 83 39.49 2.81 3.95
CA ASN A 83 40.78 2.34 4.48
C ASN A 83 41.78 1.65 3.55
N PHE A 84 42.43 2.46 2.69
CA PHE A 84 43.89 2.41 2.57
C PHE A 84 44.48 3.79 2.93
N GLN A 85 44.46 4.11 4.23
CA GLN A 85 45.43 5.05 4.78
C GLN A 85 46.20 4.39 5.92
N LYS A 86 47.53 4.39 5.74
CA LYS A 86 48.57 4.35 6.76
C LYS A 86 48.78 3.02 7.50
N LEU A 87 49.65 2.18 6.91
CA LEU A 87 50.58 1.38 7.69
C LEU A 87 52.02 1.72 7.29
N ASN A 88 52.44 2.94 7.63
CA ASN A 88 53.85 3.21 7.93
C ASN A 88 53.99 3.13 9.44
N LYS A 89 54.67 2.10 9.95
CA LYS A 89 55.46 2.15 11.18
C LYS A 89 56.32 0.89 11.35
N HIS A 90 57.63 1.13 11.33
CA HIS A 90 58.73 0.40 11.97
C HIS A 90 59.07 -1.04 11.55
N LYS A 91 60.12 -1.15 10.73
CA LYS A 91 61.45 -1.58 11.21
C LYS A 91 62.55 -1.04 10.31
#